data_AF-A0A8F9TUM8-F1
#
_entry.id   AF-A0A8F9TUM8-F1
#
_cell.length_a   1.000
_cell.length_b   1.000
_cell.length_c   1.000
_cell.angle_alpha   90.00
_cell.angle_beta   90.00
_cell.angle_gamma   90.00
#
_symmetry.space_group_name_H-M   'P 1'
#
loop_
_entity.id
_entity.type
_entity.pdbx_description
1 polymer ?
#
loop_
_entity_poly.entity_id
_entity_poly.type
_entity_poly.pdbx_seq_one_letter_code
_entity_poly.pdbx_strand_id
1 'polypeptide(L)' 'MVLPKERAKIFLLLLGVVVGLYGLFLLSPFRSKEDGGPKYQKGMYAEAAASGALEDFAPWMIGIGGAALFGAYLLRER' A
#
# COMPACT_ATOMS: atom_id res chain seq x y z
N MET A 1 25.30 -1.54 17.05
CA MET A 1 23.89 -1.31 17.41
C MET A 1 23.29 -0.35 16.39
N VAL A 2 22.25 -0.74 15.65
CA VAL A 2 21.55 0.18 14.74
C VAL A 2 20.92 1.28 15.59
N LEU A 3 21.32 2.55 15.39
CA LEU A 3 20.82 3.71 16.13
C LEU A 3 19.29 3.81 15.98
N PRO A 4 18.56 4.31 17.00
CA PRO A 4 17.09 4.43 16.96
C PRO A 4 16.57 5.13 15.70
N LYS A 5 17.27 6.16 15.22
CA LYS A 5 16.96 6.89 13.97
C LYS A 5 17.05 6.00 12.74
N GLU A 6 18.08 5.16 12.65
CA GLU A 6 18.27 4.24 11.52
C GLU A 6 17.18 3.17 11.46
N ARG A 7 16.75 2.67 12.64
CA ARG A 7 15.61 1.75 12.73
C ARG A 7 14.33 2.43 12.24
N ALA A 8 14.02 3.64 12.74
CA ALA A 8 12.84 4.40 12.32
C ALA A 8 12.82 4.65 10.81
N LYS A 9 13.96 5.02 10.22
CA LYS A 9 14.13 5.17 8.76
C LYS A 9 13.80 3.88 8.01
N ILE A 10 14.35 2.75 8.43
CA ILE A 10 14.11 1.45 7.79
C ILE A 10 12.63 1.07 7.90
N PHE A 11 12.02 1.25 9.07
CA PHE A 11 10.60 0.98 9.28
C PHE A 11 9.72 1.84 8.38
N LEU A 12 10.00 3.14 8.27
CA LEU A 12 9.24 4.05 7.40
C LEU A 12 9.44 3.74 5.92
N LEU A 13 10.65 3.34 5.49
CA LEU A 13 10.89 2.87 4.13
C LEU A 13 10.08 1.61 3.81
N LEU A 14 10.15 0.60 4.69
CA LEU A 14 9.40 -0.64 4.53
C LEU A 14 7.90 -0.39 4.51
N LEU A 15 7.39 0.41 5.46
CA LEU A 15 5.99 0.78 5.53
C LEU A 15 5.57 1.51 4.25
N GLY A 16 6.34 2.51 3.81
CA GLY A 16 6.03 3.29 2.62
C GLY A 16 5.97 2.45 1.35
N VAL A 17 6.93 1.54 1.16
CA VAL A 17 6.95 0.61 0.03
C VAL A 17 5.76 -0.35 0.08
N VAL A 18 5.50 -1.00 1.23
CA VAL A 18 4.44 -2.00 1.35
C VAL A 18 3.06 -1.35 1.13
N VAL A 19 2.79 -0.24 1.80
CA VAL A 19 1.50 0.47 1.71
C VAL A 19 1.31 1.08 0.32
N GLY A 20 2.36 1.68 -0.25
CA GLY A 20 2.31 2.27 -1.58
C GLY A 20 2.08 1.23 -2.69
N LEU A 21 2.81 0.12 -2.66
CA LEU A 21 2.62 -0.99 -3.62
C LEU A 21 1.25 -1.64 -3.45
N TYR A 22 0.77 -1.79 -2.21
CA TYR A 22 -0.58 -2.30 -1.96
C TYR A 22 -1.66 -1.36 -2.52
N GLY A 23 -1.51 -0.04 -2.32
CA GLY A 23 -2.40 0.96 -2.92
C GLY A 23 -2.40 0.90 -4.46
N LEU A 24 -1.23 0.74 -5.08
CA LEU A 24 -1.10 0.55 -6.52
C LEU A 24 -1.79 -0.74 -6.99
N PHE A 25 -1.62 -1.85 -6.26
CA PHE A 25 -2.27 -3.12 -6.56
C PHE A 25 -3.81 -3.03 -6.49
N LEU A 26 -4.34 -2.17 -5.62
CA LEU A 26 -5.76 -1.90 -5.54
C LEU A 26 -6.30 -1.10 -6.74
N LEU A 27 -5.47 -0.43 -7.55
CA LEU A 27 -5.98 0.29 -8.72
C LEU A 27 -6.48 -0.68 -9.81
N SER A 28 -7.54 -0.27 -10.50
CA SER A 28 -8.20 -1.00 -11.59
C SER A 28 -7.26 -1.63 -12.64
N PRO A 29 -6.16 -0.98 -13.08
CA PRO A 29 -5.24 -1.54 -14.07
C PRO A 29 -4.40 -2.73 -13.56
N PHE A 30 -4.23 -2.84 -12.25
CA PHE A 30 -3.44 -3.90 -11.61
C PHE A 30 -4.30 -5.02 -11.02
N ARG A 31 -5.62 -4.81 -10.95
CA ARG A 31 -6.56 -5.90 -10.67
C ARG A 31 -6.70 -6.74 -11.93
N SER A 32 -6.22 -7.98 -11.84
CA SER A 32 -6.56 -9.03 -12.79
C SER A 32 -8.08 -9.09 -12.94
N LYS A 33 -8.61 -8.69 -14.10
CA LYS A 33 -9.99 -9.00 -14.54
C LYS A 33 -10.11 -10.49 -14.88
N GLU A 34 -9.50 -11.37 -14.09
CA GLU A 34 -9.68 -12.79 -14.28
C GLU A 34 -11.03 -13.17 -13.71
N ASP A 35 -11.93 -13.53 -14.63
CA ASP A 35 -13.11 -14.39 -14.45
C ASP A 35 -12.78 -15.77 -13.78
N GLY A 36 -11.69 -15.88 -13.02
CA GLY A 36 -11.13 -17.12 -12.51
C GLY A 36 -10.17 -16.97 -11.32
N GLY A 37 -10.22 -15.86 -10.56
CA GLY A 37 -9.45 -15.74 -9.31
C GLY A 37 -9.73 -16.90 -8.33
N PRO A 38 -8.76 -17.30 -7.48
CA PRO A 38 -8.87 -18.47 -6.62
C PRO A 38 -10.18 -18.44 -5.82
N LYS A 39 -10.97 -19.52 -5.93
CA LYS A 39 -12.35 -19.68 -5.40
C LYS A 39 -12.55 -19.30 -3.91
N TYR A 40 -11.49 -19.01 -3.17
CA TYR A 40 -11.48 -18.69 -1.75
C TYR A 40 -11.65 -17.19 -1.40
N GLN A 41 -11.61 -16.26 -2.37
CA GLN A 41 -11.80 -14.81 -2.11
C GLN A 41 -13.22 -14.28 -2.40
N LYS A 42 -14.20 -15.19 -2.58
CA LYS A 42 -15.55 -14.88 -3.10
C LYS A 42 -16.49 -14.08 -2.19
N GLY A 43 -16.09 -13.69 -0.97
CA GLY A 43 -16.92 -12.87 -0.08
C GLY A 43 -16.57 -11.40 -0.15
N MET A 44 -15.65 -10.97 0.71
CA MET A 44 -15.41 -9.54 0.97
C MET A 44 -14.62 -8.81 -0.12
N TYR A 45 -13.67 -9.47 -0.80
CA TYR A 45 -12.81 -8.79 -1.77
C TYR A 45 -13.56 -8.49 -3.08
N ALA A 46 -14.41 -9.41 -3.51
CA ALA A 46 -15.29 -9.25 -4.67
C ALA A 46 -16.38 -8.19 -4.39
N GLU A 47 -16.98 -8.21 -3.19
CA GLU A 47 -17.96 -7.19 -2.77
C GLU A 47 -17.34 -5.79 -2.68
N ALA A 48 -16.14 -5.66 -2.11
CA ALA A 48 -15.43 -4.38 -2.02
C ALA A 48 -14.94 -3.86 -3.38
N ALA A 49 -14.64 -4.76 -4.32
CA ALA A 49 -14.32 -4.42 -5.70
C ALA A 49 -15.56 -3.95 -6.47
N ALA A 50 -16.71 -4.60 -6.27
CA ALA A 50 -17.97 -4.27 -6.92
C ALA A 50 -18.60 -2.97 -6.40
N SER A 51 -18.35 -2.62 -5.12
CA SER A 51 -18.86 -1.39 -4.51
C SER A 51 -18.02 -0.14 -4.79
N GLY A 52 -16.87 -0.27 -5.47
CA GLY A 52 -15.95 0.83 -5.72
C GLY A 52 -15.09 1.24 -4.51
N ALA A 53 -15.36 0.69 -3.31
CA ALA A 53 -14.66 1.05 -2.08
C ALA A 53 -13.13 0.88 -2.16
N LEU A 54 -12.66 -0.09 -2.94
CA LEU A 54 -11.22 -0.31 -3.16
C LEU A 54 -10.58 0.76 -4.07
N GLU A 55 -11.33 1.36 -5.00
CA GLU A 55 -10.84 2.46 -5.84
C GLU A 55 -10.75 3.77 -5.06
N ASP A 56 -11.70 4.01 -4.14
CA ASP A 56 -11.64 5.15 -3.22
C ASP A 56 -10.51 5.01 -2.20
N PHE A 57 -10.22 3.79 -1.75
CA PHE A 57 -9.18 3.52 -0.75
C PHE A 57 -7.75 3.55 -1.33
N ALA A 58 -7.58 3.23 -2.62
CA ALA A 58 -6.27 3.15 -3.26
C ALA A 58 -5.46 4.48 -3.22
N PRO A 59 -6.04 5.66 -3.53
CA PRO A 59 -5.35 6.95 -3.40
C PRO A 59 -4.85 7.24 -1.99
N TRP A 60 -5.63 6.88 -0.96
CA TRP A 60 -5.22 7.06 0.44
C TRP A 60 -4.01 6.20 0.79
N MET A 61 -4.01 4.93 0.37
CA MET A 61 -2.87 4.04 0.58
C MET A 61 -1.61 4.53 -0.15
N ILE A 62 -1.75 4.99 -1.40
CA ILE A 62 -0.64 5.58 -2.15
C ILE A 62 -0.11 6.84 -1.44
N GLY A 63 -1.02 7.71 -0.97
CA GLY A 63 -0.67 8.94 -0.25
C GLY A 63 0.07 8.66 1.07
N ILE A 64 -0.43 7.73 1.89
CA ILE A 64 0.22 7.32 3.14
C ILE A 64 1.58 6.68 2.85
N GLY A 65 1.66 5.82 1.82
CA GLY A 65 2.91 5.21 1.37
C GLY A 65 3.95 6.27 1.00
N GLY A 66 3.55 7.25 0.18
CA GLY A 66 4.40 8.38 -0.19
C GLY A 66 4.83 9.23 1.00
N ALA A 67 3.92 9.52 1.94
CA ALA A 67 4.24 10.27 3.16
C ALA A 67 5.26 9.54 4.05
N ALA A 68 5.17 8.21 4.16
CA ALA A 68 6.13 7.41 4.92
C ALA A 68 7.52 7.40 4.26
N LEU A 69 7.59 7.27 2.93
CA LEU A 69 8.85 7.38 2.17
C LEU A 69 9.48 8.77 2.32
N PHE A 70 8.66 9.82 2.23
CA PHE A 70 9.10 11.19 2.43
C PHE A 70 9.59 11.43 3.87
N GLY A 71 8.89 10.90 4.87
CA GLY A 71 9.33 10.93 6.27
C GLY A 71 10.67 10.22 6.48
N ALA A 72 10.89 9.08 5.83
CA ALA A 72 12.18 8.39 5.86
C ALA A 72 13.29 9.21 5.17
N TYR A 73 12.97 9.90 4.08
CA TYR A 73 13.89 10.81 3.40
C TYR A 73 14.30 11.97 4.32
N LEU A 74 13.35 12.64 4.97
CA LEU A 74 13.65 13.74 5.90
C LEU A 74 14.49 13.31 7.10
N LEU A 75 14.31 12.08 7.59
CA LEU A 75 15.16 11.52 8.65
C LEU A 75 16.59 11.21 8.19
N ARG A 76 16.84 11.09 6.89
CA ARG A 76 18.20 10.95 6.34
C ARG A 76 18.96 12.27 6.40
N GLU A 77 18.27 13.39 6.19
CA GLU A 77 18.87 14.73 6.15
C GLU A 77 19.09 15.36 7.55
N ARG A 78 18.53 14.78 8.62
CA ARG A 78 18.58 15.30 10.01
C ARG A 78 19.33 14.44 11.02
#